data_AF-A0A450YRA3-F1
#
_entry.id   AF-A0A450YRA3-F1
#
_cell.length_a   1.000
_cell.length_b   1.000
_cell.length_c   1.000
_cell.angle_alpha   90.00
_cell.angle_beta   90.00
_cell.angle_gamma   90.00
#
_symmetry.space_group_name_H-M   'P 1'
#
loop_
_entity.id
_entity.type
_entity.pdbx_description
1 polymer ?
#
loop_
_entity_poly.entity_id
_entity_poly.type
_entity_poly.pdbx_seq_one_letter_code
_entity_poly.pdbx_strand_id
1 'polypeptide(L)'
;MEASLSNLLPWLERATGEKVILLIDEYDTPIHAGYREGYYREITSFMRNWLSGALKDQPALGKGVLTCILRVARESIFSGLNNLAVAGILKAGPFADKFGFTEPEVARLLADFQLADTLPEVREW
;
A
#
# COMPACT_ATOMS: atom_id res chain seq x y z
N MET A 1 -21.30 1.01 -9.19
CA MET A 1 -19.97 0.34 -9.18
C MET A 1 -19.13 0.77 -7.98
N GLU A 2 -19.03 2.06 -7.64
CA GLU A 2 -18.19 2.54 -6.52
C GLU A 2 -18.54 1.95 -5.14
N ALA A 3 -19.81 1.62 -4.88
CA ALA A 3 -20.21 0.98 -3.62
C ALA A 3 -19.96 -0.54 -3.59
N SER A 4 -19.42 -1.15 -4.66
CA SER A 4 -19.35 -2.62 -4.77
C SER A 4 -18.54 -3.25 -3.64
N LEU A 5 -17.37 -2.70 -3.34
CA LEU A 5 -16.49 -3.23 -2.29
C LEU A 5 -17.11 -3.01 -0.90
N SER A 6 -17.70 -1.82 -0.67
CA SER A 6 -18.43 -1.50 0.56
C SER A 6 -19.56 -2.49 0.84
N ASN A 7 -20.30 -2.90 -0.19
CA ASN A 7 -21.40 -3.87 -0.07
C ASN A 7 -20.91 -5.31 0.10
N LEU A 8 -19.78 -5.66 -0.53
CA LEU A 8 -19.20 -7.00 -0.46
C LEU A 8 -18.78 -7.36 0.96
N LEU A 9 -18.18 -6.41 1.70
CA LEU A 9 -17.66 -6.68 3.04
C LEU A 9 -18.73 -7.21 4.03
N PRO A 10 -19.88 -6.54 4.20
CA PRO A 10 -20.97 -7.07 5.03
C PRO A 10 -21.53 -8.40 4.56
N TRP A 11 -21.54 -8.67 3.24
CA TRP A 11 -21.99 -9.97 2.73
C TRP A 11 -21.02 -11.09 3.09
N LEU A 12 -19.72 -10.85 2.99
CA LEU A 12 -18.69 -11.81 3.41
C LEU A 12 -18.73 -12.04 4.92
N GLU A 13 -18.88 -10.99 5.72
CA GLU A 13 -19.02 -11.12 7.18
C GLU A 13 -20.25 -11.96 7.54
N ARG A 14 -21.40 -11.71 6.90
CA ARG A 14 -22.61 -12.52 7.13
C ARG A 14 -22.44 -13.98 6.72
N ALA A 15 -21.73 -14.23 5.63
CA ALA A 15 -21.54 -15.59 5.10
C ALA A 15 -20.53 -16.40 5.93
N THR A 16 -19.53 -15.74 6.50
CA THR A 16 -18.44 -16.40 7.23
C THR A 16 -18.59 -16.33 8.75
N GLY A 17 -19.38 -15.38 9.26
CA GLY A 17 -19.46 -15.04 10.68
C GLY A 17 -18.26 -14.24 11.21
N GLU A 18 -17.31 -13.89 10.34
CA GLU A 18 -16.02 -13.28 10.71
C GLU A 18 -15.81 -11.95 10.00
N LYS A 19 -15.08 -11.04 10.66
CA LYS A 19 -14.71 -9.76 10.05
C LYS A 19 -13.76 -9.98 8.86
N VAL A 20 -13.93 -9.17 7.83
CA VAL A 20 -13.18 -9.28 6.58
C VAL A 20 -11.77 -8.72 6.73
N ILE A 21 -10.77 -9.51 6.31
CA ILE A 21 -9.41 -9.01 6.04
C ILE A 21 -9.34 -8.66 4.56
N LEU A 22 -9.09 -7.38 4.27
CA LEU A 22 -9.01 -6.87 2.91
C LEU A 22 -7.56 -6.64 2.52
N LEU A 23 -7.07 -7.41 1.54
CA LEU A 23 -5.75 -7.27 0.96
C LEU A 23 -5.89 -6.77 -0.48
N ILE A 24 -5.36 -5.59 -0.78
CA ILE A 24 -5.37 -5.01 -2.13
C ILE A 24 -3.94 -4.81 -2.56
N ASP A 25 -3.54 -5.54 -3.59
CA ASP A 25 -2.24 -5.37 -4.20
C ASP A 25 -2.27 -4.26 -5.26
N GLU A 26 -1.19 -3.49 -5.36
CA GLU A 26 -0.94 -2.46 -6.38
C GLU A 26 -2.16 -1.60 -6.71
N TYR A 27 -2.78 -0.99 -5.68
CA TYR A 27 -3.99 -0.18 -5.90
C TYR A 27 -3.74 1.02 -6.84
N ASP A 28 -2.48 1.42 -7.03
CA ASP A 28 -2.04 2.54 -7.85
C ASP A 28 -1.86 2.20 -9.34
N THR A 29 -1.83 0.91 -9.72
CA THR A 29 -1.75 0.48 -11.12
C THR A 29 -2.81 1.10 -12.04
N PRO A 30 -4.12 1.11 -11.70
CA PRO A 30 -5.13 1.77 -12.53
C PRO A 30 -4.95 3.30 -12.59
N ILE A 31 -4.41 3.92 -11.54
CA ILE A 31 -4.13 5.36 -11.50
C ILE A 31 -3.01 5.69 -12.48
N HIS A 32 -1.95 4.88 -12.49
CA HIS A 32 -0.84 5.02 -13.42
C HIS A 32 -1.30 4.85 -14.87
N ALA A 33 -2.19 3.88 -15.15
CA ALA A 33 -2.81 3.74 -16.46
C ALA A 33 -3.62 5.00 -16.83
N GLY A 34 -4.43 5.54 -15.92
CA GLY A 34 -5.18 6.77 -16.17
C GLY A 34 -4.32 8.00 -16.41
N TYR A 35 -3.14 8.08 -15.78
CA TYR A 35 -2.16 9.13 -16.09
C TYR A 35 -1.66 9.03 -17.54
N ARG A 36 -1.29 7.82 -17.97
CA ARG A 36 -0.76 7.58 -19.32
C ARG A 36 -1.80 7.79 -20.42
N GLU A 37 -3.03 7.38 -20.16
CA GLU A 37 -4.10 7.32 -21.17
C GLU A 37 -5.07 8.52 -21.07
N GLY A 38 -4.79 9.50 -20.20
CA GLY A 38 -5.50 10.78 -20.15
C GLY A 38 -6.80 10.83 -19.34
N TYR A 39 -7.08 9.84 -18.49
CA TYR A 39 -8.28 9.77 -17.61
C TYR A 39 -7.93 9.78 -16.11
N TYR A 40 -6.80 10.38 -15.75
CA TYR A 40 -6.25 10.40 -14.38
C TYR A 40 -7.26 10.90 -13.34
N ARG A 41 -8.03 11.94 -13.66
CA ARG A 41 -8.96 12.58 -12.72
C ARG A 41 -10.15 11.66 -12.41
N GLU A 42 -10.67 11.02 -13.43
CA GLU A 42 -11.79 10.08 -13.37
C GLU A 42 -11.42 8.87 -12.53
N ILE A 43 -10.27 8.23 -12.83
CA ILE A 43 -9.85 7.05 -12.08
C ILE A 43 -9.48 7.37 -10.64
N THR A 44 -8.83 8.51 -10.39
CA THR A 44 -8.48 8.93 -9.01
C THR A 44 -9.75 9.18 -8.18
N SER A 45 -10.77 9.80 -8.79
CA SER A 45 -12.08 10.00 -8.14
C SER A 45 -12.77 8.67 -7.84
N PHE A 46 -12.81 7.76 -8.81
CA PHE A 46 -13.39 6.43 -8.65
C PHE A 46 -12.68 5.65 -7.53
N MET A 47 -11.36 5.57 -7.58
CA MET A 47 -10.55 4.83 -6.59
C MET A 47 -10.71 5.42 -5.19
N ARG A 48 -10.78 6.75 -5.05
CA ARG A 48 -11.07 7.41 -3.76
C ARG A 48 -12.40 6.95 -3.19
N ASN A 49 -13.47 7.01 -3.97
CA ASN A 49 -14.80 6.66 -3.49
C ASN A 49 -14.91 5.15 -3.19
N TRP A 50 -14.38 4.32 -4.09
CA TRP A 50 -14.42 2.87 -3.98
C TRP A 50 -13.65 2.35 -2.76
N LEU A 51 -12.42 2.84 -2.55
CA LEU A 51 -11.61 2.47 -1.39
C LEU A 51 -12.16 3.07 -0.09
N SER A 52 -12.60 4.34 -0.10
CA SER A 52 -13.15 4.98 1.09
C SER A 52 -14.41 4.28 1.58
N GLY A 53 -15.29 3.83 0.68
CA GLY A 53 -16.52 3.11 1.05
C GLY A 53 -16.26 1.79 1.77
N ALA A 54 -15.13 1.13 1.50
CA ALA A 54 -14.77 -0.14 2.13
C ALA A 54 -13.89 0.02 3.38
N LEU A 55 -13.04 1.06 3.42
CA LEU A 55 -12.02 1.23 4.45
C LEU A 55 -12.41 2.22 5.56
N LYS A 56 -13.30 3.16 5.27
CA LYS A 56 -13.71 4.18 6.25
C LYS A 56 -14.86 3.68 7.10
N ASP A 57 -14.64 3.57 8.41
CA ASP A 57 -15.64 3.28 9.44
C ASP A 57 -16.54 2.05 9.13
N GLN A 58 -16.03 1.09 8.35
CA GLN A 58 -16.77 -0.10 7.93
C GLN A 58 -16.75 -1.17 9.03
N PRO A 59 -17.88 -1.49 9.70
CA PRO A 59 -17.89 -2.41 10.84
C PRO A 59 -17.46 -3.84 10.49
N ALA A 60 -17.78 -4.27 9.27
CA ALA A 60 -17.45 -5.57 8.71
C ALA A 60 -15.95 -5.74 8.40
N LEU A 61 -15.18 -4.64 8.35
CA LEU A 61 -13.74 -4.68 8.11
C LEU A 61 -13.01 -4.99 9.43
N GLY A 62 -12.22 -6.06 9.43
CA GLY A 62 -11.27 -6.37 10.50
C GLY A 62 -9.96 -5.62 10.32
N LYS A 63 -9.35 -5.72 9.13
CA LYS A 63 -8.12 -5.03 8.78
C LYS A 63 -7.98 -4.87 7.26
N GLY A 64 -7.51 -3.71 6.82
CA GLY A 64 -7.14 -3.45 5.43
C GLY A 64 -5.62 -3.35 5.29
N VAL A 65 -5.05 -4.01 4.28
CA VAL A 65 -3.67 -3.81 3.84
C VAL A 65 -3.69 -3.49 2.36
N LEU A 66 -3.06 -2.38 2.01
CA LEU A 66 -2.95 -1.92 0.64
C LEU A 66 -1.47 -1.77 0.31
N THR A 67 -1.05 -2.28 -0.83
CA THR A 67 0.28 -2.07 -1.37
C THR A 67 0.20 -1.14 -2.57
N CYS A 68 1.30 -0.44 -2.82
CA CYS A 68 1.49 0.36 -4.02
C CYS A 68 2.97 0.43 -4.36
N ILE A 69 3.27 0.83 -5.59
CA ILE A 69 4.65 1.11 -6.00
C ILE A 69 4.93 2.62 -5.90
N LEU A 70 3.96 3.48 -6.23
CA LEU A 70 4.11 4.94 -6.20
C LEU A 70 3.57 5.57 -4.92
N ARG A 71 4.37 6.45 -4.31
CA ARG A 71 3.96 7.26 -3.16
C ARG A 71 3.02 8.42 -3.52
N VAL A 72 2.94 8.81 -4.80
CA VAL A 72 2.27 10.04 -5.26
C VAL A 72 0.74 10.01 -5.08
N ALA A 73 0.11 8.84 -5.17
CA ALA A 73 -1.34 8.71 -5.05
C ALA A 73 -1.88 8.90 -3.61
N ARG A 74 -0.99 8.94 -2.62
CA ARG A 74 -1.31 8.82 -1.20
C ARG A 74 -2.09 10.02 -0.64
N GLU A 75 -1.74 11.24 -1.03
CA GLU A 75 -2.26 12.45 -0.37
C GLU A 75 -3.69 12.80 -0.79
N SER A 76 -4.12 12.37 -1.98
CA SER A 76 -5.46 12.72 -2.50
C SER A 76 -6.52 11.64 -2.28
N ILE A 77 -6.15 10.37 -2.20
CA ILE A 77 -7.11 9.25 -2.17
C ILE A 77 -7.49 8.87 -0.74
N PHE A 78 -6.55 8.96 0.20
CA PHE A 78 -6.73 8.49 1.57
C PHE A 78 -6.93 9.59 2.61
N SER A 79 -7.08 10.84 2.19
CA SER A 79 -7.32 11.97 3.09
C SER A 79 -8.60 11.82 3.93
N GLY A 80 -9.55 10.98 3.49
CA GLY A 80 -10.79 10.70 4.21
C GLY A 80 -10.74 9.52 5.19
N LEU A 81 -9.62 8.80 5.31
CA LEU A 81 -9.50 7.62 6.17
C LEU A 81 -9.07 7.99 7.59
N ASN A 82 -9.80 7.47 8.59
CA ASN A 82 -9.55 7.77 10.00
C ASN A 82 -8.42 6.93 10.62
N ASN A 83 -8.16 5.73 10.09
CA ASN A 83 -7.28 4.72 10.71
C ASN A 83 -6.10 4.31 9.80
N LEU A 84 -5.51 5.28 9.10
CA LEU A 84 -4.43 5.03 8.13
C LEU A 84 -3.05 5.01 8.80
N ALA A 85 -2.39 3.85 8.80
CA ALA A 85 -0.96 3.74 9.04
C ALA A 85 -0.23 3.49 7.72
N VAL A 86 0.87 4.20 7.47
CA VAL A 86 1.66 4.01 6.25
C VAL A 86 3.09 3.64 6.60
N ALA A 87 3.47 2.46 6.13
CA ALA A 87 4.83 1.97 6.14
C ALA A 87 5.46 2.18 4.75
N GLY A 88 6.76 2.41 4.71
CA GLY A 88 7.49 2.49 3.44
C GLY A 88 8.98 2.55 3.69
N ILE A 89 9.76 2.31 2.63
CA ILE A 89 11.20 2.06 2.73
C ILE A 89 12.00 3.16 3.45
N LEU A 90 11.63 4.44 3.24
CA LEU A 90 12.31 5.57 3.89
C LEU A 90 11.86 5.87 5.34
N LYS A 91 10.96 5.07 5.93
CA LYS A 91 10.50 5.29 7.30
C LYS A 91 11.07 4.21 8.22
N ALA A 92 11.90 4.64 9.17
CA ALA A 92 12.17 3.86 10.36
C ALA A 92 10.84 3.58 11.09
N GLY A 93 10.59 2.31 11.41
CA GLY A 93 9.31 1.87 11.97
C GLY A 93 9.22 0.35 12.08
N PRO A 94 8.07 -0.18 12.51
CA PRO A 94 7.88 -1.62 12.80
C PRO A 94 8.03 -2.54 11.59
N PHE A 95 8.17 -1.97 10.38
CA PHE A 95 8.34 -2.71 9.14
C PHE A 95 9.63 -2.35 8.41
N ALA A 96 10.55 -1.59 9.03
CA ALA A 96 11.79 -1.15 8.38
C ALA A 96 12.66 -2.33 7.92
N ASP A 97 12.62 -3.45 8.64
CA ASP A 97 13.32 -4.70 8.30
C ASP A 97 12.54 -5.59 7.32
N LYS A 98 11.38 -5.14 6.83
CA LYS A 98 10.50 -5.90 5.91
C LYS A 98 10.51 -5.37 4.47
N PHE A 99 11.22 -4.27 4.21
CA PHE A 99 11.33 -3.66 2.88
C PHE A 99 12.80 -3.60 2.44
N GLY A 100 13.05 -3.87 1.16
CA GLY A 100 14.40 -3.80 0.60
C GLY A 100 15.32 -4.91 1.12
N PHE A 101 16.56 -4.55 1.44
CA PHE A 101 17.57 -5.45 1.96
C PHE A 101 17.90 -5.10 3.40
N THR A 102 18.13 -6.13 4.21
CA THR A 102 18.72 -5.98 5.54
C THR A 102 20.22 -5.68 5.42
N GLU A 103 20.80 -5.06 6.44
CA GLU A 103 22.23 -4.76 6.46
C GLU A 103 23.13 -6.00 6.25
N PRO A 104 22.84 -7.19 6.82
CA PRO A 104 23.58 -8.41 6.49
C PRO A 104 23.47 -8.83 5.02
N GLU A 105 22.31 -8.64 4.39
CA GLU A 105 22.11 -8.93 2.96
C GLU A 105 22.89 -7.95 2.08
N VAL A 106 22.89 -6.66 2.42
CA VAL A 106 23.70 -5.64 1.74
C VAL A 106 25.19 -5.96 1.86
N ALA A 107 25.67 -6.28 3.07
CA ALA A 107 27.07 -6.63 3.30
C ALA A 107 27.48 -7.87 2.49
N ARG A 108 26.60 -8.88 2.41
CA ARG A 108 26.83 -10.08 1.60
C ARG A 108 26.88 -9.76 0.11
N LEU A 109 25.94 -8.97 -0.40
CA LEU A 109 25.92 -8.54 -1.79
C LEU A 109 27.22 -7.80 -2.14
N LEU A 110 27.67 -6.86 -1.30
CA LEU A 110 28.93 -6.16 -1.54
C LEU A 110 30.13 -7.10 -1.53
N ALA A 111 30.18 -8.06 -0.61
CA ALA A 111 31.25 -9.06 -0.55
C ALA A 111 31.29 -9.95 -1.81
N ASP A 112 30.14 -10.42 -2.28
CA ASP A 112 30.02 -11.27 -3.48
C ASP A 112 30.56 -10.57 -4.75
N PHE A 113 30.52 -9.24 -4.78
CA PHE A 113 31.05 -8.41 -5.86
C PHE A 113 32.43 -7.78 -5.57
N GLN A 114 33.12 -8.18 -4.50
CA GLN A 114 34.44 -7.65 -4.11
C GLN A 114 34.42 -6.13 -3.78
N LEU A 115 33.30 -5.65 -3.26
CA LEU A 115 33.03 -4.25 -2.89
C LEU A 115 32.78 -4.07 -1.38
N ALA A 116 33.23 -5.00 -0.53
CA ALA A 116 32.96 -4.95 0.91
C ALA A 116 33.44 -3.64 1.58
N ASP A 117 34.50 -3.03 1.04
CA ASP A 117 35.06 -1.77 1.54
C ASP A 117 34.14 -0.55 1.31
N THR A 118 33.15 -0.65 0.41
CA THR A 118 32.20 0.45 0.14
C THR A 118 30.96 0.44 1.05
N LEU A 119 30.85 -0.54 1.96
CA LEU A 119 29.71 -0.63 2.89
C LEU A 119 29.46 0.68 3.69
N PRO A 120 30.48 1.40 4.19
CA PRO A 120 30.24 2.69 4.85
C PRO A 120 29.58 3.73 3.94
N GLU A 121 29.96 3.79 2.65
CA GLU A 121 29.36 4.72 1.69
C GLU A 121 27.91 4.35 1.38
N VAL A 122 27.63 3.04 1.25
CA VAL A 122 26.26 2.54 1.01
C VAL A 122 25.34 2.79 2.20
N ARG A 123 25.85 2.84 3.44
CA ARG A 123 25.04 3.20 4.63
C ARG A 123 24.62 4.68 4.64
N GLU A 124 25.38 5.56 4.00
CA GLU A 124 25.08 6.99 3.94
C GLU A 124 24.06 7.34 2.84
N TRP A 125 23.77 6.41 1.92
CA TRP A 125 22.85 6.57 0.80
C TRP A 125 21.40 6.23 1.16
#